data_AF-A0AAE4REI8-F1
#
_entry.id   AF-A0AAE4REI8-F1
#
_cell.length_a   1.000
_cell.length_b   1.000
_cell.length_c   1.000
_cell.angle_alpha   90.00
_cell.angle_beta   90.00
_cell.angle_gamma   90.00
#
_symmetry.space_group_name_H-M   'P 1'
#
loop_
_entity.id
_entity.type
_entity.pdbx_description
1 polymer ?
#
loop_
_entity_poly.entity_id
_entity_poly.type
_entity_poly.pdbx_seq_one_letter_code
_entity_poly.pdbx_strand_id
1 'polypeptide(L)' 'MAWTKLDPNPRIGLDEDGTLDDFCATDVAGVHFEAIDDARWYATIELRTGETWQLNFGAHNPHSRGYARAERVS' A
#
# COMPACT_ATOMS: atom_id res chain seq x y z
N MET A 1 -7.85 -23.83 22.99
CA MET A 1 -7.00 -23.24 21.94
C MET A 1 -7.82 -22.12 21.31
N ALA A 2 -7.42 -20.87 21.53
CA ALA A 2 -8.08 -19.74 20.90
C ALA A 2 -7.60 -19.68 19.45
N TRP A 3 -8.54 -19.69 18.51
CA TRP A 3 -8.26 -19.42 17.11
C TRP A 3 -7.78 -17.98 17.01
N THR A 4 -6.48 -17.78 16.82
CA THR A 4 -5.96 -16.46 16.43
C THR A 4 -6.57 -16.17 15.08
N LYS A 5 -7.52 -15.23 15.05
CA LYS A 5 -7.93 -14.61 13.80
C LYS A 5 -6.66 -14.00 13.25
N LEU A 6 -6.03 -14.65 12.28
CA LEU A 6 -4.87 -14.07 11.60
C LEU A 6 -5.38 -12.74 11.07
N ASP A 7 -4.79 -11.64 11.52
CA ASP A 7 -5.09 -10.33 10.94
C ASP A 7 -4.92 -10.46 9.43
N PRO A 8 -5.77 -9.79 8.62
CA PRO A 8 -5.62 -9.81 7.18
C PRO A 8 -4.18 -9.40 6.82
N ASN A 9 -3.54 -10.18 5.96
CA ASN A 9 -2.20 -9.90 5.44
C ASN A 9 -2.33 -9.69 3.92
N PRO A 10 -2.27 -8.44 3.42
CA PRO A 10 -1.92 -7.24 4.16
C PRO A 10 -3.09 -6.67 4.99
N ARG A 11 -2.75 -5.96 6.06
CA ARG A 11 -3.68 -5.05 6.76
C ARG A 11 -3.64 -3.72 6.03
N ILE A 12 -4.81 -3.18 5.73
CA ILE A 12 -4.99 -1.89 5.07
C ILE A 12 -5.81 -1.00 5.99
N GLY A 13 -5.19 0.06 6.51
CA GLY A 13 -5.85 1.13 7.24
C GLY A 13 -6.17 2.29 6.32
N LEU A 14 -7.40 2.80 6.41
CA LEU A 14 -7.86 3.96 5.67
C LEU A 14 -8.28 5.06 6.65
N ASP A 15 -8.06 6.30 6.25
CA ASP A 15 -8.66 7.48 6.89
C ASP A 15 -10.18 7.50 6.72
N GLU A 16 -10.86 8.40 7.43
CA GLU A 16 -12.32 8.61 7.32
C GLU A 16 -12.78 8.92 5.90
N ASP A 17 -11.91 9.52 5.07
CA ASP A 17 -12.21 9.86 3.68
C ASP A 17 -11.81 8.77 2.66
N GLY A 18 -11.33 7.62 3.15
CA GLY A 18 -10.92 6.48 2.34
C GLY A 18 -9.50 6.57 1.78
N THR A 19 -8.72 7.60 2.11
CA THR A 19 -7.30 7.69 1.78
C THR A 19 -6.52 6.62 2.53
N LEU A 20 -5.51 6.02 1.89
CA LEU A 20 -4.63 5.06 2.56
C LEU A 20 -3.85 5.75 3.69
N ASP A 21 -4.05 5.28 4.91
CA ASP A 21 -3.28 5.69 6.10
C ASP A 21 -2.14 4.70 6.35
N ASP A 22 -2.45 3.40 6.38
CA ASP A 22 -1.46 2.35 6.65
C ASP A 22 -1.58 1.12 5.74
N PHE A 23 -0.43 0.54 5.44
CA PHE A 23 -0.32 -0.76 4.79
C PHE A 23 0.71 -1.60 5.55
N CYS A 24 0.29 -2.74 6.10
CA CYS A 24 1.16 -3.62 6.88
C CYS A 24 1.08 -5.04 6.33
N ALA A 25 2.23 -5.57 5.91
CA ALA A 25 2.37 -6.94 5.43
C ALA A 25 3.51 -7.65 6.15
N THR A 26 3.30 -8.91 6.53
CA THR A 26 4.29 -9.70 7.30
C THR A 26 5.01 -10.75 6.46
N ASP A 27 4.46 -11.13 5.31
CA ASP A 27 4.99 -12.20 4.46
C ASP A 27 5.45 -11.69 3.08
N VAL A 28 6.28 -10.65 3.13
CA VAL A 28 6.77 -9.95 1.93
C VAL A 28 7.91 -10.74 1.28
N ALA A 29 7.75 -11.07 0.01
CA ALA A 29 8.76 -11.66 -0.85
C ALA A 29 9.66 -10.59 -1.47
N GLY A 30 9.08 -9.45 -1.84
CA GLY A 30 9.78 -8.36 -2.52
C GLY A 30 9.13 -7.00 -2.29
N VAL A 31 9.97 -5.96 -2.30
CA VAL A 31 9.55 -4.56 -2.31
C VAL A 31 10.33 -3.86 -3.41
N HIS A 32 9.63 -3.33 -4.40
CA HIS A 32 10.17 -2.38 -5.36
C HIS A 32 9.65 -0.99 -5.03
N PHE A 33 10.51 0.02 -5.09
CA PHE A 33 10.17 1.40 -4.80
C PHE A 33 10.76 2.32 -5.86
N GLU A 34 9.96 3.26 -6.36
CA GLU A 34 10.41 4.20 -7.37
C GLU A 34 9.71 5.55 -7.23
N ALA A 35 10.50 6.61 -7.35
CA ALA A 35 10.00 7.97 -7.52
C ALA A 35 9.69 8.19 -9.01
N ILE A 36 8.46 8.58 -9.31
CA ILE A 36 8.03 8.93 -10.68
C ILE A 36 8.51 10.34 -11.01
N ASP A 37 8.35 11.26 -10.05
CA ASP A 37 8.85 12.62 -10.08
C ASP A 37 8.95 13.18 -8.65
N ASP A 38 9.23 14.49 -8.53
CA ASP A 38 9.39 15.19 -7.25
C ASP A 38 8.14 15.17 -6.35
N ALA A 39 6.96 14.86 -6.89
CA ALA A 39 5.69 14.90 -6.18
C ALA A 39 5.00 13.54 -6.09
N ARG A 40 5.51 12.49 -6.75
CA ARG A 40 4.84 11.19 -6.89
C ARG A 40 5.82 10.03 -6.78
N TRP A 41 5.44 9.03 -6.02
CA TRP A 41 6.18 7.78 -5.89
C TRP A 41 5.24 6.59 -5.77
N TYR A 42 5.75 5.41 -6.07
CA TYR A 42 5.01 4.17 -5.92
C TYR A 42 5.88 3.07 -5.31
N ALA A 43 5.21 2.08 -4.74
CA ALA A 43 5.84 0.86 -4.28
C ALA A 43 5.04 -0.35 -4.78
N THR A 44 5.74 -1.36 -5.29
CA THR A 44 5.18 -2.68 -5.58
C THR A 44 5.58 -3.64 -4.46
N ILE A 45 4.58 -4.26 -3.83
CA ILE A 45 4.77 -5.23 -2.76
C ILE A 45 4.35 -6.60 -3.28
N GLU A 46 5.29 -7.53 -3.30
CA GLU A 46 5.04 -8.94 -3.65
C GLU A 46 4.98 -9.75 -2.36
N LEU A 47 3.88 -10.45 -2.12
CA LEU A 47 3.74 -11.38 -0.99
C LEU A 47 4.13 -12.79 -1.41
N ARG A 48 4.65 -13.61 -0.48
CA ARG A 48 4.99 -15.02 -0.78
C ARG A 48 3.78 -15.87 -1.17
N THR A 49 2.58 -15.42 -0.84
CA THR A 49 1.32 -16.01 -1.29
C THR A 49 1.03 -15.80 -2.78
N GLY A 50 1.81 -14.96 -3.46
CA GLY A 50 1.66 -14.61 -4.88
C GLY A 50 0.81 -13.36 -5.14
N GLU A 51 0.29 -12.71 -4.09
CA GLU A 51 -0.42 -11.44 -4.23
C GLU A 51 0.56 -10.30 -4.53
N THR A 52 0.15 -9.41 -5.43
CA THR A 52 0.92 -8.19 -5.73
C THR A 52 0.08 -6.97 -5.43
N TRP A 53 0.67 -6.04 -4.69
CA TRP A 53 0.03 -4.79 -4.29
C TRP A 53 0.79 -3.59 -4.84
N GLN A 54 0.07 -2.62 -5.36
CA GLN A 54 0.61 -1.33 -5.80
C GLN A 54 0.18 -0.24 -4.83
N LEU A 55 1.16 0.39 -4.18
CA LEU A 55 0.96 1.54 -3.33
C LEU A 55 1.36 2.79 -4.12
N ASN A 56 0.47 3.76 -4.21
CA ASN A 56 0.69 4.98 -4.97
C ASN A 56 0.47 6.19 -4.08
N PHE A 57 1.44 7.09 -4.07
CA PHE A 57 1.42 8.29 -3.24
C PHE A 57 1.86 9.49 -4.05
N GLY A 58 1.32 10.64 -3.69
CA GLY A 58 1.82 11.89 -4.24
C GLY A 58 0.75 12.94 -4.36
N ALA A 59 0.97 13.89 -5.26
CA ALA A 59 0.01 14.93 -5.58
C ALA A 59 -0.01 15.15 -7.10
N HIS A 60 -1.09 15.72 -7.63
CA HIS A 60 -1.17 16.06 -9.05
C HIS A 60 -0.21 17.20 -9.42
N ASN A 61 0.01 18.12 -8.49
CA ASN A 61 1.02 19.17 -8.50
C ASN A 61 1.37 19.60 -7.06
N PRO A 62 2.44 20.39 -6.84
CA PRO A 62 2.90 20.80 -5.49
C PRO A 62 1.89 21.59 -4.65
N HIS A 63 0.83 22.11 -5.27
CA HIS A 63 -0.22 22.89 -4.59
C HIS A 63 -1.54 22.13 -4.45
N SER A 64 -1.63 20.92 -5.00
CA SER A 64 -2.83 20.09 -4.94
C SER A 64 -2.85 19.24 -3.67
N ARG A 65 -4.05 18.83 -3.24
CA ARG A 65 -4.21 17.84 -2.18
C ARG A 65 -3.53 16.54 -2.60
N GLY A 66 -2.76 15.95 -1.69
CA GLY A 66 -2.12 14.67 -1.91
C GLY A 66 -3.15 13.52 -2.00
N TYR A 67 -2.70 12.39 -2.52
CA TYR A 67 -3.41 11.12 -2.55
C TYR A 67 -2.51 10.02 -2.00
N ALA A 68 -3.13 9.01 -1.42
CA ALA A 68 -2.51 7.75 -1.06
C ALA A 68 -3.52 6.63 -1.30
N ARG A 69 -3.09 5.58 -2.01
CA ARG A 69 -3.96 4.43 -2.32
C ARG A 69 -3.18 3.13 -2.40
N ALA A 70 -3.84 2.04 -2.03
CA ALA A 70 -3.36 0.68 -2.22
C ALA A 70 -4.32 -0.07 -3.15
N GLU A 71 -3.77 -0.79 -4.12
CA GLU A 71 -4.54 -1.61 -5.04
C GLU A 71 -3.90 -2.99 -5.19
N ARG A 72 -4.71 -4.05 -5.08
CA ARG A 72 -4.27 -5.40 -5.43
C ARG A 72 -4.35 -5.58 -6.93
N VAL A 73 -3.23 -5.96 -7.56
CA VAL A 73 -3.13 -6.13 -9.01
C VAL A 73 -3.03 -7.58 -9.47
N SER A 74 -2.73 -8.52 -8.57
CA SER A 74 -2.79 -9.98 -8.79
C SER A 74 -3.15 -10.74 -7.53
#